data_AF-A0A1W1B8B4-F1
#
_entry.id   AF-A0A1W1B8B4-F1
#
_cell.length_a   1.000
_cell.length_b   1.000
_cell.length_c   1.000
_cell.angle_alpha   90.00
_cell.angle_beta   90.00
_cell.angle_gamma   90.00
#
_symmetry.space_group_name_H-M   'P 1'
#
loop_
_entity.id
_entity.type
_entity.pdbx_description
1 polymer ?
#
loop_
_entity_poly.entity_id
_entity_poly.type
_entity_poly.pdbx_seq_one_letter_code
_entity_poly.pdbx_strand_id
1 'polypeptide(L)'
;MAIVASAIEKLAKTRCLFLFATHLHQLATMEEITRLDNVVNMHLSVEYDEVSDKLLFNRVLQEGSGSSIYGLEFAKSLHMDSEFLEHANAIRKRLANDYDVLELLVKKKKSKYNKELYITKCIICGAVAEDVHHIAQKSLADSAGFIGHFHKDNKHNLVPLCKEHHKQIHDGKLHVSGFVMTTKGLELQFEEQLKRDE
;
A
#
# COMPACT_ATOMS: atom_id res chain seq x y z
N MET A 1 11.92 -19.24 -7.29
CA MET A 1 12.05 -17.96 -6.57
C MET A 1 13.37 -17.88 -5.80
N ALA A 2 13.59 -18.70 -4.77
CA ALA A 2 14.80 -18.68 -3.94
C ALA A 2 16.12 -18.76 -4.73
N ILE A 3 16.19 -19.62 -5.76
CA ILE A 3 17.38 -19.75 -6.61
C ILE A 3 17.70 -18.44 -7.35
N VAL A 4 16.69 -17.78 -7.90
CA VAL A 4 16.84 -16.51 -8.64
C VAL A 4 17.26 -15.40 -7.68
N ALA A 5 16.64 -15.32 -6.51
CA ALA A 5 16.99 -14.32 -5.49
C ALA A 5 18.45 -14.49 -5.02
N SER A 6 18.85 -15.72 -4.70
CA SER A 6 20.23 -16.02 -4.29
C SER A 6 21.25 -15.73 -5.40
N ALA A 7 20.90 -15.98 -6.66
CA ALA A 7 21.75 -15.62 -7.80
C ALA A 7 21.94 -14.11 -7.93
N ILE A 8 20.86 -13.33 -7.85
CA ILE A 8 20.93 -11.86 -7.89
C ILE A 8 21.77 -11.32 -6.73
N GLU A 9 21.51 -11.81 -5.51
CA GLU A 9 22.26 -11.39 -4.33
C GLU A 9 23.76 -11.70 -4.47
N LYS A 10 24.11 -12.88 -4.99
CA LYS A 10 25.50 -13.28 -5.24
C LYS A 10 26.16 -12.36 -6.27
N LEU A 11 25.49 -12.10 -7.40
CA LEU A 11 26.01 -11.24 -8.47
C LEU A 11 26.18 -9.79 -8.00
N ALA A 12 25.20 -9.28 -7.24
CA ALA A 12 25.24 -7.95 -6.64
C ALA A 12 26.41 -7.80 -5.65
N LYS A 13 26.63 -8.80 -4.77
CA LYS A 13 27.76 -8.82 -3.83
C LYS A 13 29.12 -8.91 -4.53
N THR A 14 29.21 -9.64 -5.63
CA THR A 14 30.42 -9.71 -6.47
C THR A 14 30.62 -8.45 -7.32
N ARG A 15 29.67 -7.51 -7.33
CA ARG A 15 29.67 -6.27 -8.12
C ARG A 15 29.84 -6.54 -9.63
N CYS A 16 29.26 -7.65 -10.11
CA CYS A 16 29.20 -7.94 -11.54
C CYS A 16 28.17 -7.03 -12.22
N LEU A 17 28.40 -6.66 -13.48
CA LEU A 17 27.36 -6.05 -14.31
C LEU A 17 26.45 -7.17 -14.83
N PHE A 18 25.16 -7.11 -14.51
CA PHE A 18 24.20 -8.12 -14.95
C PHE A 18 22.84 -7.51 -15.29
N LEU A 19 22.06 -8.26 -16.06
CA LEU A 19 20.69 -7.94 -16.42
C LEU A 19 19.87 -9.23 -16.28
N PHE A 20 18.73 -9.17 -15.59
CA PHE A 20 17.90 -10.33 -15.32
C PHE A 20 16.46 -10.06 -15.75
N ALA A 21 15.97 -10.81 -16.75
CA ALA A 21 14.58 -10.77 -17.17
C ALA A 21 13.78 -11.88 -16.45
N THR A 22 12.63 -11.54 -15.88
CA THR A 22 11.81 -12.51 -15.13
C THR A 22 10.33 -12.17 -15.15
N HIS A 23 9.49 -13.20 -14.99
CA HIS A 23 8.05 -13.07 -14.74
C HIS A 23 7.70 -13.17 -13.24
N LEU A 24 8.70 -13.27 -12.37
CA LEU A 24 8.51 -13.42 -10.93
C LEU A 24 8.29 -12.05 -10.26
N HIS A 25 7.08 -11.49 -10.37
CA HIS A 25 6.76 -10.17 -9.79
C HIS A 25 7.06 -10.05 -8.29
N GLN A 26 6.89 -11.13 -7.53
CA GLN A 26 7.15 -11.16 -6.08
C GLN A 26 8.63 -10.92 -5.74
N LEU A 27 9.55 -11.14 -6.69
CA LEU A 27 10.99 -10.92 -6.49
C LEU A 27 11.30 -9.45 -6.16
N ALA A 28 10.56 -8.52 -6.77
CA ALA A 28 10.77 -7.08 -6.56
C ALA A 28 10.40 -6.60 -5.16
N THR A 29 9.61 -7.38 -4.41
CA THR A 29 9.17 -7.06 -3.04
C THR A 29 9.89 -7.90 -1.98
N MET A 30 10.80 -8.80 -2.38
CA MET A 30 11.55 -9.63 -1.45
C MET A 30 12.58 -8.80 -0.70
N GLU A 31 12.65 -8.97 0.63
CA GLU A 31 13.56 -8.22 1.50
C GLU A 31 15.04 -8.42 1.11
N GLU A 32 15.40 -9.60 0.61
CA GLU A 32 16.73 -9.93 0.11
C GLU A 32 17.11 -9.10 -1.12
N ILE A 33 16.12 -8.66 -1.91
CA ILE A 33 16.32 -7.88 -3.13
C ILE A 33 16.20 -6.39 -2.83
N THR A 34 15.19 -5.97 -2.07
CA THR A 34 14.96 -4.55 -1.76
C THR A 34 16.04 -3.93 -0.88
N ARG A 35 16.83 -4.74 -0.17
CA ARG A 35 17.99 -4.28 0.62
C ARG A 35 19.25 -4.01 -0.22
N LEU A 36 19.28 -4.44 -1.48
CA LEU A 36 20.44 -4.23 -2.35
C LEU A 36 20.40 -2.80 -2.91
N ASP A 37 21.42 -2.00 -2.63
CA ASP A 37 21.55 -0.61 -3.07
C ASP A 37 22.00 -0.48 -4.54
N ASN A 38 22.53 -1.56 -5.10
CA ASN A 38 23.11 -1.62 -6.44
C ASN A 38 22.27 -2.44 -7.43
N VAL A 39 21.01 -2.73 -7.09
CA VAL A 39 20.07 -3.44 -7.97
C VAL A 39 18.82 -2.58 -8.15
N VAL A 40 18.42 -2.37 -9.40
CA VAL A 40 17.24 -1.59 -9.75
C VAL A 40 16.21 -2.46 -10.46
N ASN A 41 14.94 -2.30 -10.08
CA ASN A 41 13.84 -2.97 -10.76
C ASN A 41 13.38 -2.11 -11.92
N MET A 42 13.25 -2.72 -13.10
CA MET A 42 12.79 -2.08 -14.31
C MET A 42 11.78 -2.98 -15.03
N HIS A 43 10.87 -2.37 -15.79
CA HIS A 43 9.86 -3.10 -16.54
C HIS A 43 9.58 -2.45 -17.90
N LEU A 44 8.92 -3.21 -18.77
CA LEU A 44 8.28 -2.71 -19.99
C LEU A 44 6.77 -2.74 -19.76
N SER A 45 6.08 -1.65 -20.06
CA SER A 45 4.63 -1.56 -19.91
C SER A 45 3.89 -2.00 -21.17
N VAL A 46 2.70 -2.54 -20.97
CA VAL A 46 1.78 -2.90 -22.04
C VAL A 46 0.39 -2.48 -21.59
N GLU A 47 -0.33 -1.86 -22.50
CA GLU A 47 -1.65 -1.30 -22.25
C GLU A 47 -2.56 -1.68 -23.42
N TYR A 48 -3.80 -2.05 -23.13
CA TYR A 48 -4.80 -2.24 -24.17
C TYR A 48 -5.53 -0.92 -24.40
N ASP A 49 -5.47 -0.45 -25.65
CA ASP A 49 -6.23 0.71 -26.10
C ASP A 49 -7.60 0.26 -26.62
N GLU A 50 -8.63 0.52 -25.82
CA GLU A 50 -10.02 0.19 -26.16
C GLU A 50 -10.55 0.98 -27.37
N VAL A 51 -10.03 2.18 -27.63
CA VAL A 51 -10.50 3.03 -28.73
C VAL A 51 -10.00 2.51 -30.07
N SER A 52 -8.73 2.10 -30.13
CA SER A 52 -8.12 1.58 -31.36
C SER A 52 -8.10 0.05 -31.46
N ASP A 53 -8.62 -0.63 -30.44
CA ASP A 53 -8.69 -2.08 -30.31
C ASP A 53 -7.32 -2.75 -30.50
N LYS A 54 -6.31 -2.23 -29.79
CA LYS A 54 -4.91 -2.64 -29.95
C LYS A 54 -4.20 -2.79 -28.62
N LEU A 55 -3.35 -3.81 -28.55
CA LEU A 55 -2.39 -3.95 -27.47
C LEU A 55 -1.14 -3.13 -27.78
N LEU A 56 -0.91 -2.07 -27.01
CA LEU A 56 0.22 -1.16 -27.15
C LEU A 56 1.40 -1.68 -26.33
N PHE A 57 2.50 -2.02 -27.01
CA PHE A 57 3.74 -2.44 -26.37
C PHE A 57 4.67 -1.24 -26.18
N ASN A 58 4.76 -0.73 -24.95
CA ASN A 58 5.71 0.33 -24.63
C ASN A 58 7.11 -0.28 -24.46
N ARG A 59 7.95 -0.06 -25.48
CA ARG A 59 9.34 -0.59 -25.52
C ARG A 59 10.33 0.31 -24.80
N VAL A 60 9.84 1.29 -24.04
CA VAL A 60 10.67 2.14 -23.18
C VAL A 60 10.75 1.49 -21.80
N LEU A 61 11.99 1.29 -21.33
CA LEU A 61 12.24 0.75 -20.01
C LEU A 61 11.85 1.77 -18.94
N GLN A 62 10.99 1.36 -18.01
CA GLN A 62 10.45 2.19 -16.94
C GLN A 62 10.88 1.65 -15.58
N GLU A 63 11.07 2.54 -14.60
CA GLU A 63 11.42 2.16 -13.24
C GLU A 63 10.29 1.38 -12.55
N GLY A 64 10.67 0.49 -11.64
CA GLY A 64 9.75 -0.35 -10.87
C GLY A 64 9.48 -1.72 -11.52
N SER A 65 8.64 -2.51 -10.86
CA SER A 65 8.33 -3.90 -11.25
C SER A 65 7.18 -4.05 -12.25
N GLY A 66 6.58 -2.92 -12.64
CA GLY A 66 5.44 -2.87 -13.56
C GLY A 66 4.12 -3.35 -12.98
N SER A 67 3.07 -3.16 -13.77
CA SER A 67 1.73 -3.60 -13.41
C SER A 67 1.60 -5.12 -13.50
N SER A 68 0.93 -5.73 -12.50
CA SER A 68 0.54 -7.14 -12.55
C SER A 68 -0.65 -7.42 -13.47
N ILE A 69 -1.19 -6.39 -14.13
CA ILE A 69 -2.39 -6.45 -14.97
C ILE A 69 -2.06 -6.92 -16.41
N TYR A 70 -0.78 -7.06 -16.78
CA TYR A 70 -0.36 -7.48 -18.12
C TYR A 70 -1.18 -8.66 -18.69
N GLY A 71 -1.35 -9.73 -17.91
CA GLY A 71 -2.10 -10.91 -18.35
C GLY A 71 -3.57 -10.62 -18.63
N LEU A 72 -4.19 -9.68 -17.91
CA LEU A 72 -5.56 -9.25 -18.14
C LEU A 72 -5.67 -8.33 -19.36
N GLU A 73 -4.73 -7.41 -19.56
CA GLU A 73 -4.70 -6.56 -20.76
C GLU A 73 -4.54 -7.40 -22.03
N PHE A 74 -3.70 -8.44 -21.98
CA PHE A 74 -3.56 -9.39 -23.07
C PHE A 74 -4.84 -10.22 -23.30
N ALA A 75 -5.52 -10.63 -22.22
CA ALA A 75 -6.78 -11.37 -22.35
C ALA A 75 -7.91 -10.49 -22.93
N LYS A 76 -7.94 -9.19 -22.59
CA LYS A 76 -8.86 -8.23 -23.21
C LYS A 76 -8.65 -8.12 -24.72
N SER A 77 -7.40 -8.05 -25.18
CA SER A 77 -7.11 -7.96 -26.63
C SER A 77 -7.44 -9.24 -27.41
N LEU A 78 -7.66 -10.37 -26.73
CA LEU A 78 -8.19 -11.60 -27.32
C LEU A 78 -9.72 -11.65 -27.34
N HIS A 79 -10.39 -10.55 -26.95
CA HIS A 79 -11.84 -10.47 -26.77
C HIS A 79 -12.40 -11.59 -25.88
N MET A 80 -11.67 -11.93 -24.81
CA MET A 80 -12.19 -12.84 -23.80
C MET A 80 -13.46 -12.27 -23.16
N ASP A 81 -14.34 -13.17 -22.73
CA ASP A 81 -15.61 -12.84 -22.11
C ASP A 81 -15.44 -11.86 -20.93
N SER A 82 -16.31 -10.85 -20.86
CA SER A 82 -16.20 -9.79 -19.86
C SER A 82 -16.45 -10.30 -18.44
N GLU A 83 -17.38 -11.25 -18.26
CA GLU A 83 -17.64 -11.85 -16.94
C GLU A 83 -16.40 -12.62 -16.46
N PHE A 84 -15.75 -13.37 -17.35
CA PHE A 84 -14.48 -14.03 -17.07
C PHE A 84 -13.38 -13.04 -16.67
N LEU A 85 -13.20 -11.95 -17.43
CA LEU A 85 -12.18 -10.94 -17.17
C LEU A 85 -12.41 -10.19 -15.86
N GLU A 86 -13.66 -9.83 -15.56
CA GLU A 86 -14.05 -9.21 -14.29
C GLU A 86 -13.77 -10.13 -13.11
N HIS A 87 -14.15 -11.41 -13.22
CA HIS A 87 -13.89 -12.39 -12.18
C HIS A 87 -12.38 -12.63 -11.97
N ALA A 88 -11.61 -12.73 -13.05
CA ALA A 88 -10.16 -12.87 -12.98
C ALA A 88 -9.49 -11.65 -12.32
N ASN A 89 -9.95 -10.43 -12.63
CA ASN A 89 -9.47 -9.22 -11.98
C ASN A 89 -9.84 -9.19 -10.49
N ALA A 90 -11.05 -9.62 -10.11
CA ALA A 90 -11.45 -9.74 -8.71
C ALA A 90 -10.57 -10.72 -7.93
N ILE A 91 -10.22 -11.86 -8.53
CA ILE A 91 -9.26 -12.82 -7.94
C ILE A 91 -7.87 -12.19 -7.80
N ARG A 92 -7.36 -11.51 -8.84
CA ARG A 92 -6.07 -10.82 -8.82
C ARG A 92 -6.00 -9.80 -7.67
N LYS A 93 -6.97 -8.88 -7.60
CA LYS A 93 -7.06 -7.87 -6.54
C LYS A 93 -7.07 -8.51 -5.15
N ARG A 94 -7.82 -9.61 -4.98
CA ARG A 94 -7.88 -10.36 -3.72
C ARG A 94 -6.54 -10.97 -3.32
N LEU A 95 -5.82 -11.59 -4.25
CA LEU A 95 -4.50 -12.19 -4.00
C LEU A 95 -3.42 -11.13 -3.75
N ALA A 96 -3.50 -9.98 -4.42
CA ALA A 96 -2.56 -8.87 -4.25
C ALA A 96 -2.91 -7.92 -3.09
N ASN A 97 -4.06 -8.10 -2.44
CA ASN A 97 -4.64 -7.15 -1.49
C ASN A 97 -4.75 -5.71 -2.06
N ASP A 98 -4.94 -5.62 -3.37
CA ASP A 98 -4.96 -4.39 -4.18
C ASP A 98 -6.41 -3.95 -4.38
N TYR A 99 -6.99 -3.35 -3.34
CA TYR A 99 -8.35 -2.84 -3.36
C TYR A 99 -8.37 -1.31 -3.35
N ASP A 100 -9.29 -0.72 -4.10
CA ASP A 100 -9.55 0.71 -4.01
C ASP A 100 -10.44 1.05 -2.80
N VAL A 101 -10.62 2.34 -2.54
CA VAL A 101 -11.41 2.81 -1.39
C VAL A 101 -12.88 2.42 -1.54
N LEU A 102 -13.44 2.47 -2.74
CA LEU A 102 -14.85 2.13 -2.99
C LEU A 102 -15.11 0.65 -2.71
N GLU A 103 -14.24 -0.23 -3.21
CA GLU A 103 -14.28 -1.67 -2.97
C GLU A 103 -14.16 -2.02 -1.49
N LEU A 104 -13.31 -1.31 -0.75
CA LEU A 104 -13.18 -1.48 0.70
C LEU A 104 -14.41 -0.94 1.45
N LEU A 105 -15.05 0.14 0.97
CA LEU A 105 -16.30 0.66 1.54
C LEU A 105 -17.47 -0.32 1.36
N VAL A 106 -17.53 -1.06 0.25
CA VAL A 106 -18.54 -2.11 0.02
C VAL A 106 -18.44 -3.21 1.07
N LYS A 107 -17.22 -3.54 1.55
CA LYS A 107 -17.02 -4.48 2.66
C LYS A 107 -17.56 -3.97 4.01
N LYS A 108 -17.92 -2.68 4.10
CA LYS A 108 -18.56 -2.02 5.25
C LYS A 108 -17.85 -2.26 6.59
N LYS A 109 -16.52 -2.44 6.60
CA LYS A 109 -15.74 -2.58 7.83
C LYS A 109 -15.75 -1.23 8.57
N LYS A 110 -16.34 -1.20 9.76
CA LYS A 110 -16.47 -0.01 10.62
C LYS A 110 -15.59 -0.14 11.85
N SER A 111 -15.19 1.01 12.41
CA SER A 111 -14.48 1.05 13.68
C SER A 111 -15.36 0.54 14.83
N LYS A 112 -14.73 -0.21 15.74
CA LYS A 112 -15.36 -0.61 17.01
C LYS A 112 -15.61 0.57 17.96
N TYR A 113 -14.87 1.66 17.78
CA TYR A 113 -14.96 2.88 18.59
C TYR A 113 -16.03 3.85 18.07
N ASN A 114 -16.17 3.95 16.74
CA ASN A 114 -17.12 4.88 16.11
C ASN A 114 -17.70 4.29 14.81
N LYS A 115 -19.02 4.12 14.78
CA LYS A 115 -19.74 3.50 13.64
C LYS A 115 -19.78 4.36 12.36
N GLU A 116 -19.39 5.63 12.46
CA GLU A 116 -19.28 6.56 11.33
C GLU A 116 -17.87 6.54 10.70
N LEU A 117 -16.91 5.87 11.34
CA LEU A 117 -15.57 5.67 10.81
C LEU A 117 -15.48 4.33 10.08
N TYR A 118 -15.32 4.40 8.76
CA TYR A 118 -15.02 3.23 7.93
C TYR A 118 -13.51 2.96 7.93
N ILE A 119 -13.13 1.70 8.11
CA ILE A 119 -11.75 1.25 8.08
C ILE A 119 -11.45 0.78 6.66
N THR A 120 -10.81 1.66 5.87
CA THR A 120 -10.48 1.42 4.46
C THR A 120 -8.97 1.33 4.28
N LYS A 121 -8.30 2.45 4.01
CA LYS A 121 -6.86 2.54 3.80
C LYS A 121 -6.18 3.22 4.99
N CYS A 122 -4.93 2.85 5.21
CA CYS A 122 -4.01 3.50 6.12
C CYS A 122 -3.84 4.94 5.66
N ILE A 123 -4.09 5.89 6.54
CA ILE A 123 -4.01 7.31 6.19
C ILE A 123 -2.57 7.77 5.90
N ILE A 124 -1.55 7.02 6.33
CA ILE A 124 -0.14 7.36 6.11
C ILE A 124 0.39 6.80 4.78
N CYS A 125 0.17 5.51 4.49
CA CYS A 125 0.78 4.85 3.33
C CYS A 125 -0.21 4.33 2.28
N GLY A 126 -1.52 4.43 2.51
CA GLY A 126 -2.54 3.94 1.58
C GLY A 126 -2.73 2.42 1.50
N ALA A 127 -1.92 1.62 2.22
CA ALA A 127 -2.16 0.18 2.39
C ALA A 127 -3.50 -0.10 3.09
N VAL A 128 -4.03 -1.33 3.05
CA VAL A 128 -5.29 -1.65 3.75
C VAL A 128 -5.14 -1.41 5.26
N ALA A 129 -6.08 -0.66 5.85
CA ALA A 129 -6.10 -0.42 7.28
C ALA A 129 -6.66 -1.63 8.02
N GLU A 130 -5.96 -2.03 9.08
CA GLU A 130 -6.36 -3.15 9.93
C GLU A 130 -6.86 -2.67 11.28
N ASP A 131 -6.22 -1.63 11.80
CA ASP A 131 -6.42 -1.08 13.15
C ASP A 131 -6.86 0.39 13.11
N VAL A 132 -7.34 0.87 14.26
CA VAL A 132 -7.70 2.27 14.48
C VAL A 132 -6.91 2.76 15.68
N HIS A 133 -6.18 3.85 15.49
CA HIS A 133 -5.39 4.51 16.53
C HIS A 133 -6.12 5.73 17.08
N HIS A 134 -6.03 5.94 18.39
CA HIS A 134 -6.49 7.16 19.06
C HIS A 134 -5.37 8.19 19.08
N ILE A 135 -5.54 9.34 18.42
CA ILE A 135 -4.54 10.42 18.35
C ILE A 135 -4.23 10.93 19.76
N ALA A 136 -5.26 11.35 20.49
CA ALA A 136 -5.20 11.59 21.92
C ALA A 136 -5.47 10.27 22.66
N GLN A 137 -4.50 9.86 23.46
CA GLN A 137 -4.53 8.59 24.19
C GLN A 137 -5.80 8.45 25.03
N LYS A 138 -6.45 7.28 24.92
CA LYS A 138 -7.67 6.96 25.66
C LYS A 138 -7.52 7.00 27.19
N SER A 139 -6.29 6.93 27.71
CA SER A 139 -5.98 7.03 29.14
C SER A 139 -6.11 8.44 29.69
N LEU A 140 -6.10 9.46 28.82
CA LEU A 140 -6.35 10.86 29.20
C LEU A 140 -7.84 11.15 29.40
N ALA A 141 -8.71 10.18 29.11
CA ALA A 141 -10.15 10.35 29.23
C ALA A 141 -10.59 10.24 30.70
N ASP A 142 -11.53 11.08 31.09
CA ASP A 142 -12.18 11.01 32.39
C ASP A 142 -13.11 9.79 32.52
N SER A 143 -13.79 9.65 33.66
CA SER A 143 -14.73 8.55 33.93
C SER A 143 -15.92 8.53 32.96
N ALA A 144 -16.27 9.66 32.35
CA ALA A 144 -17.31 9.79 31.34
C ALA A 144 -16.78 9.58 29.90
N GLY A 145 -15.47 9.37 29.72
CA GLY A 145 -14.83 9.12 28.43
C GLY A 145 -14.41 10.37 27.66
N PHE A 146 -14.39 11.54 28.30
CA PHE A 146 -14.01 12.81 27.68
C PHE A 146 -12.53 13.15 27.89
N ILE A 147 -11.88 13.62 26.82
CA ILE A 147 -10.54 14.21 26.83
C ILE A 147 -10.73 15.71 26.61
N GLY A 148 -10.72 16.47 27.70
CA GLY A 148 -11.03 17.91 27.66
C GLY A 148 -12.45 18.17 27.16
N HIS A 149 -12.59 18.58 25.90
CA HIS A 149 -13.86 19.02 25.30
C HIS A 149 -14.51 17.99 24.37
N PHE A 150 -13.90 16.82 24.15
CA PHE A 150 -14.43 15.82 23.21
C PHE A 150 -14.36 14.41 23.78
N HIS A 151 -15.30 13.56 23.36
CA HIS A 151 -15.28 12.14 23.74
C HIS A 151 -14.13 11.40 23.03
N LYS A 152 -13.41 10.53 23.74
CA LYS A 152 -12.23 9.81 23.22
C LYS A 152 -12.49 9.07 21.89
N ASP A 153 -13.71 8.58 21.67
CA ASP A 153 -14.10 7.85 20.45
C ASP A 153 -14.70 8.75 19.35
N ASN A 154 -14.53 10.07 19.45
CA ASN A 154 -14.90 10.99 18.37
C ASN A 154 -14.08 10.68 17.10
N LYS A 155 -14.71 10.77 15.93
CA LYS A 155 -14.10 10.47 14.62
C LYS A 155 -12.80 11.25 14.39
N HIS A 156 -12.71 12.52 14.81
CA HIS A 156 -11.48 13.31 14.63
C HIS A 156 -10.30 12.83 15.50
N ASN A 157 -10.57 12.01 16.52
CA ASN A 157 -9.55 11.42 17.38
C ASN A 157 -9.11 10.02 16.91
N LEU A 158 -9.69 9.49 15.84
CA LEU A 158 -9.51 8.12 15.39
C LEU A 158 -8.91 8.08 13.98
N VAL A 159 -7.79 7.39 13.82
CA VAL A 159 -7.12 7.25 12.51
C VAL A 159 -6.99 5.78 12.10
N PRO A 160 -7.53 5.38 10.93
CA PRO A 160 -7.30 4.04 10.38
C PRO A 160 -5.83 3.88 9.94
N LEU A 161 -5.16 2.83 10.41
CA LEU A 161 -3.76 2.54 10.10
C LEU A 161 -3.55 1.06 9.77
N CYS A 162 -2.51 0.78 8.98
CA CYS A 162 -1.99 -0.58 8.87
C CYS A 162 -1.21 -0.96 10.16
N LYS A 163 -0.99 -2.26 10.37
CA LYS A 163 -0.29 -2.77 11.57
C LYS A 163 1.09 -2.16 11.76
N GLU A 164 1.82 -1.93 10.68
CA GLU A 164 3.16 -1.36 10.71
C GLU A 164 3.15 0.07 11.26
N HIS A 165 2.39 0.98 10.66
CA HIS A 165 2.31 2.36 11.12
C HIS A 165 1.70 2.48 12.51
N HIS A 166 0.69 1.64 12.81
CA HIS A 166 0.13 1.57 14.16
C HIS A 166 1.23 1.21 15.18
N LYS A 167 2.06 0.22 14.88
CA LYS A 167 3.19 -0.18 15.73
C LYS A 167 4.26 0.91 15.82
N GLN A 168 4.64 1.54 14.71
CA GLN A 168 5.64 2.61 14.69
C GLN A 168 5.25 3.80 15.59
N ILE A 169 3.95 4.11 15.70
CA ILE A 169 3.46 5.12 16.63
C ILE A 169 3.62 4.67 18.08
N HIS A 170 3.23 3.43 18.41
CA HIS A 170 3.42 2.88 19.77
C HIS A 170 4.90 2.73 20.14
N ASP A 171 5.76 2.44 19.18
CA ASP A 171 7.22 2.34 19.36
C ASP A 171 7.90 3.73 19.42
N GLY A 172 7.15 4.83 19.31
CA GLY A 172 7.67 6.20 19.35
C GLY A 172 8.47 6.62 18.13
N LYS A 173 8.48 5.83 17.05
CA LYS A 173 9.15 6.18 15.78
C LYS A 173 8.37 7.21 14.98
N LEU A 174 7.04 7.19 15.10
CA LEU A 174 6.15 8.15 14.49
C LEU A 174 5.36 8.88 15.57
N HIS A 175 5.31 10.21 15.47
CA HIS A 175 4.45 11.03 16.31
C HIS A 175 3.32 11.61 15.46
N VAL A 176 2.07 11.38 15.86
CA VAL A 176 0.88 11.92 15.18
C VAL A 176 0.35 13.11 15.98
N SER A 177 0.43 14.31 15.42
CA SER A 177 0.00 15.54 16.08
C SER A 177 -1.50 15.80 15.91
N GLY A 178 -2.11 15.26 14.85
CA GLY A 178 -3.54 15.40 14.57
C GLY A 178 -3.79 15.91 13.15
N PHE A 179 -5.00 16.41 12.92
CA PHE A 179 -5.40 16.92 11.61
C PHE A 179 -5.20 18.44 11.51
N VAL A 180 -4.63 18.90 10.40
CA VAL A 180 -4.43 20.31 10.10
C VAL A 180 -5.06 20.67 8.75
N MET A 181 -5.58 21.89 8.64
CA MET A 181 -6.11 22.41 7.38
C MET A 181 -4.94 22.94 6.53
N THR A 182 -4.76 22.37 5.34
CA THR A 182 -3.77 22.81 4.36
C THR A 182 -4.48 23.33 3.11
N THR A 183 -3.72 23.85 2.15
CA THR A 183 -4.26 24.30 0.86
C THR A 183 -4.85 23.14 0.03
N LYS A 184 -4.57 21.88 0.41
CA LYS A 184 -5.12 20.67 -0.21
C LYS A 184 -6.28 20.06 0.59
N GLY A 185 -6.69 20.72 1.68
CA GLY A 185 -7.76 20.27 2.57
C GLY A 185 -7.22 19.76 3.90
N LEU A 186 -7.99 18.91 4.57
CA LEU A 186 -7.64 18.37 5.89
C LEU A 186 -6.63 17.23 5.74
N GLU A 187 -5.42 17.40 6.26
CA GLU A 187 -4.34 16.41 6.20
C GLU A 187 -3.90 16.00 7.62
N LEU A 188 -3.44 14.75 7.76
CA LEU A 188 -2.88 14.27 9.02
C LEU A 188 -1.42 14.74 9.15
N GLN A 189 -1.12 15.49 10.19
CA GLN A 189 0.23 15.89 10.54
C GLN A 189 0.89 14.81 11.38
N PHE A 190 2.01 14.28 10.91
CA PHE A 190 2.86 13.34 11.62
C PHE A 190 4.33 13.59 11.32
N GLU A 191 5.20 13.18 12.24
CA GLU A 191 6.66 13.37 12.14
C GLU A 191 7.39 12.08 12.49
N GLU A 192 8.45 11.76 11.74
CA GLU A 192 9.41 10.72 12.09
C GLU A 192 10.35 11.19 13.19
N GLN A 193 10.39 10.45 14.29
CA GLN A 193 11.28 10.72 15.40
C GLN A 193 12.57 9.93 15.18
N LEU A 194 13.66 10.63 14.87
CA LEU A 194 15.00 10.05 14.93
C LEU A 194 15.28 9.70 16.40
N LYS A 195 15.49 8.40 16.69
CA LYS A 195 16.03 8.02 18.00
C LYS A 195 17.35 8.77 18.19
N ARG A 196 17.39 9.68 19.17
CA ARG A 196 18.65 10.00 19.82
C ARG A 196 19.00 8.76 20.62
N ASP A 197 20.01 8.02 20.17
CA ASP A 197 20.63 6.99 20.99
C ASP A 197 21.17 7.71 22.24
N GLU A 198 20.60 7.41 23.41
CA GLU A 198 21.14 7.77 24.72
C GLU A 198 22.20 6.77 25.17
#